data_AF-A0A3G8XT76-F1
#
_entry.id   AF-A0A3G8XT76-F1
#
_cell.length_a   1.000
_cell.length_b   1.000
_cell.length_c   1.000
_cell.angle_alpha   90.00
_cell.angle_beta   90.00
_cell.angle_gamma   90.00
#
_symmetry.space_group_name_H-M   'P 1'
#
loop_
_entity.id
_entity.type
_entity.pdbx_description
1 polymer ?
#
loop_
_entity_poly.entity_id
_entity_poly.type
_entity_poly.pdbx_seq_one_letter_code
_entity_poly.pdbx_strand_id
1 'polypeptide(L)'
;MKFSLLFFFNFLLIFTSCTDPNKDEDLKKRELTLINKEQEFAAKQKDYEELKMMRDSLQSLSDTTLVAKVPEKILGRWNGKMICTESNCSDYVIGDLRNDIWEFKTDSVKITNKSGGERWYSLQVIGSELRINSDIEPLNNNKTEIILQLPTENSDRMKGNREIVRENCTSKFSVDLEKIKK
;
A
#
# COMPACT_ATOMS: atom_id res chain seq x y z
N MET A 1 -51.78 -78.14 20.12
CA MET A 1 -50.55 -77.67 20.80
C MET A 1 -49.32 -77.47 19.88
N LYS A 2 -49.20 -78.12 18.70
CA LYS A 2 -48.02 -77.96 17.82
C LYS A 2 -47.89 -76.57 17.14
N PHE A 3 -49.01 -75.90 16.85
CA PHE A 3 -49.02 -74.60 16.16
C PHE A 3 -48.54 -73.43 17.04
N SER A 4 -48.71 -73.52 18.36
CA SER A 4 -48.31 -72.47 19.31
C SER A 4 -46.79 -72.40 19.51
N LEU A 5 -46.09 -73.54 19.38
CA LEU A 5 -44.62 -73.62 19.51
C LEU A 5 -43.91 -73.04 18.28
N LEU A 6 -44.52 -73.21 17.11
CA LEU A 6 -44.00 -72.69 15.84
C LEU A 6 -44.09 -71.16 15.76
N PHE A 7 -45.14 -70.58 16.36
CA PHE A 7 -45.30 -69.13 16.46
C PHE A 7 -44.30 -68.51 17.45
N PHE A 8 -44.04 -69.20 18.58
CA PHE A 8 -43.04 -68.76 19.56
C PHE A 8 -41.61 -68.82 19.01
N PHE A 9 -41.31 -69.85 18.21
CA PHE A 9 -40.01 -69.99 17.54
C PHE A 9 -39.81 -68.94 16.44
N ASN A 10 -40.87 -68.59 15.69
CA ASN A 10 -40.82 -67.50 14.74
C ASN A 10 -40.59 -66.14 15.42
N PHE A 11 -41.21 -65.90 16.58
CA PHE A 11 -41.04 -64.65 17.33
C PHE A 11 -39.60 -64.50 17.86
N LEU A 12 -38.97 -65.58 18.31
CA LEU A 12 -37.57 -65.59 18.77
C LEU A 12 -36.54 -65.27 17.67
N LEU A 13 -36.83 -65.63 16.41
CA LEU A 13 -35.95 -65.35 15.27
C LEU A 13 -35.95 -63.87 14.83
N ILE A 14 -36.96 -63.08 15.20
CA ILE A 14 -37.06 -61.66 14.84
C ILE A 14 -36.14 -60.80 15.72
N PHE A 15 -35.82 -61.26 16.93
CA PHE A 15 -34.96 -60.52 17.89
C PHE A 15 -33.46 -60.75 17.71
N THR A 16 -33.02 -61.70 16.86
CA THR A 16 -31.59 -61.99 16.66
C THR A 16 -30.92 -61.08 15.63
N SER A 17 -31.67 -60.22 14.93
CA SER A 17 -31.14 -59.31 13.90
C SER A 17 -30.74 -57.91 14.42
N CYS A 18 -30.84 -57.64 15.73
CA CYS A 18 -30.77 -56.27 16.26
C CYS A 18 -29.40 -55.84 16.82
N THR A 19 -28.36 -56.67 16.71
CA THR A 19 -27.02 -56.36 17.22
C THR A 19 -25.95 -56.89 16.26
N ASP A 20 -25.70 -56.14 15.17
CA ASP A 20 -24.55 -56.39 14.29
C ASP A 20 -23.45 -55.37 14.61
N PRO A 21 -22.46 -55.72 15.45
CA PRO A 21 -21.44 -54.79 15.92
C PRO A 21 -20.60 -54.18 14.79
N ASN A 22 -20.55 -54.84 13.62
CA ASN A 22 -19.82 -54.33 12.45
C ASN A 22 -20.52 -53.11 11.83
N LYS A 23 -21.85 -53.03 11.90
CA LYS A 23 -22.62 -51.87 11.38
C LYS A 23 -22.43 -50.65 12.26
N ASP A 24 -22.38 -50.83 13.58
CA ASP A 24 -22.15 -49.74 14.52
C ASP A 24 -20.74 -49.15 14.37
N GLU A 25 -19.74 -49.98 14.09
CA GLU A 25 -18.37 -49.51 13.83
C GLU A 25 -18.26 -48.74 12.51
N ASP A 26 -18.92 -49.22 11.45
CA ASP A 26 -18.98 -48.53 10.15
C ASP A 26 -19.72 -47.18 10.26
N LEU A 27 -20.82 -47.13 11.01
CA LEU A 27 -21.54 -45.88 11.30
C LEU A 27 -20.66 -44.87 12.05
N LYS A 28 -19.95 -45.31 13.11
CA LYS A 28 -19.02 -44.44 13.86
C LYS A 28 -17.88 -43.91 12.98
N LYS A 29 -17.32 -44.74 12.09
CA LYS A 29 -16.28 -44.30 11.13
C LYS A 29 -16.81 -43.25 10.17
N ARG A 30 -18.04 -43.42 9.68
CA ARG A 30 -18.70 -42.43 8.79
C ARG A 30 -18.98 -41.12 9.50
N GLU A 31 -19.51 -41.16 10.72
CA GLU A 31 -19.74 -39.97 11.54
C GLU A 31 -18.45 -39.20 11.79
N LEU A 32 -17.37 -39.88 12.17
CA LEU A 32 -16.08 -39.25 12.43
C LEU A 32 -15.49 -38.63 11.15
N THR A 33 -15.66 -39.30 10.00
CA THR A 33 -15.25 -38.76 8.70
C THR A 33 -16.07 -37.52 8.31
N LEU A 34 -17.38 -37.52 8.58
CA LEU A 34 -18.26 -36.37 8.31
C LEU A 34 -17.87 -35.17 9.18
N ILE A 35 -17.62 -35.39 10.47
CA ILE A 35 -17.20 -34.33 11.39
C ILE A 35 -15.87 -33.70 10.94
N ASN A 36 -14.90 -34.50 10.53
CA ASN A 36 -13.62 -33.98 10.05
C ASN A 36 -13.81 -33.12 8.77
N LYS A 37 -14.67 -33.57 7.85
CA LYS A 37 -14.98 -32.78 6.64
C LYS A 37 -15.68 -31.48 6.99
N GLU A 38 -16.64 -31.49 7.91
CA GLU A 38 -17.33 -30.28 8.36
C GLU A 38 -16.36 -29.27 8.97
N GLN A 39 -15.39 -29.73 9.77
CA GLN A 39 -14.34 -28.88 10.32
C GLN A 39 -13.44 -28.28 9.23
N GLU A 40 -13.02 -29.08 8.24
CA GLU A 40 -12.23 -28.60 7.12
C GLU A 40 -12.98 -27.57 6.26
N PHE A 41 -14.29 -27.80 6.03
CA PHE A 41 -15.12 -26.85 5.29
C PHE A 41 -15.31 -25.54 6.06
N ALA A 42 -15.52 -25.61 7.38
CA ALA A 42 -15.64 -24.42 8.21
C ALA A 42 -14.35 -23.57 8.19
N ALA A 43 -13.18 -24.20 8.23
CA ALA A 43 -11.90 -23.50 8.10
C ALA A 43 -11.75 -22.81 6.74
N LYS A 44 -12.02 -23.54 5.64
CA LYS A 44 -11.95 -22.97 4.28
C LYS A 44 -12.95 -21.83 4.05
N GLN A 45 -14.15 -21.93 4.62
CA GLN A 45 -15.16 -20.88 4.51
C GLN A 45 -14.69 -19.59 5.21
N LYS A 46 -14.09 -19.73 6.40
CA LYS A 46 -13.52 -18.60 7.12
C LYS A 46 -12.39 -17.92 6.33
N ASP A 47 -11.44 -18.70 5.81
CA ASP A 47 -10.35 -18.17 4.99
C ASP A 47 -10.88 -17.46 3.73
N TYR A 48 -11.91 -18.02 3.09
CA TYR A 48 -12.54 -17.41 1.93
C TYR A 48 -13.19 -16.06 2.26
N GLU A 49 -13.88 -15.96 3.40
CA GLU A 49 -14.49 -14.71 3.87
C GLU A 49 -13.43 -13.66 4.21
N GLU A 50 -12.32 -14.04 4.84
CA GLU A 50 -11.19 -13.15 5.11
C GLU A 50 -10.56 -12.60 3.82
N LEU A 51 -10.30 -13.46 2.84
CA LEU A 51 -9.77 -13.06 1.53
C LEU A 51 -10.74 -12.15 0.77
N LYS A 52 -12.05 -12.40 0.89
CA LYS A 52 -13.07 -11.54 0.29
C LYS A 52 -13.09 -10.16 0.95
N MET A 53 -13.05 -10.08 2.27
CA MET A 53 -12.97 -8.80 2.99
C MET A 53 -11.70 -8.02 2.62
N MET A 54 -10.56 -8.70 2.47
CA MET A 54 -9.32 -8.07 2.02
C MET A 54 -9.44 -7.53 0.59
N ARG A 55 -10.03 -8.30 -0.33
CA ARG A 55 -10.30 -7.84 -1.70
C ARG A 55 -11.20 -6.60 -1.68
N ASP A 56 -12.28 -6.64 -0.91
CA ASP A 56 -13.25 -5.55 -0.85
C ASP A 56 -12.61 -4.29 -0.24
N SER A 57 -11.70 -4.42 0.74
CA SER A 57 -10.92 -3.28 1.26
C SER A 57 -10.00 -2.69 0.18
N LEU A 58 -9.30 -3.53 -0.59
CA LEU A 58 -8.43 -3.09 -1.68
C LEU A 58 -9.21 -2.43 -2.83
N GLN A 59 -10.41 -2.91 -3.14
CA GLN A 59 -11.29 -2.29 -4.15
C GLN A 59 -11.89 -0.98 -3.66
N SER A 60 -12.21 -0.86 -2.37
CA SER A 60 -12.66 0.43 -1.81
C SER A 60 -11.57 1.51 -1.84
N LEU A 61 -10.29 1.12 -1.90
CA LEU A 61 -9.15 2.02 -2.05
C LEU A 61 -8.92 2.46 -3.51
N SER A 62 -9.50 1.78 -4.51
CA SER A 62 -9.03 1.88 -5.90
C SER A 62 -9.66 2.97 -6.77
N ASP A 63 -10.62 3.80 -6.32
CA ASP A 63 -11.26 4.79 -7.21
C ASP A 63 -11.65 6.11 -6.52
N THR A 64 -10.69 6.81 -5.91
CA THR A 64 -10.93 8.23 -5.54
C THR A 64 -9.71 9.13 -5.61
N THR A 65 -8.64 8.72 -6.27
CA THR A 65 -7.57 9.65 -6.61
C THR A 65 -7.72 10.05 -8.08
N LEU A 66 -8.60 11.03 -8.31
CA LEU A 66 -8.34 12.06 -9.32
C LEU A 66 -7.02 12.76 -8.90
N VAL A 67 -5.89 12.06 -8.97
CA VAL A 67 -4.58 12.69 -8.85
C VAL A 67 -4.54 13.65 -10.02
N ALA A 68 -4.62 14.95 -9.72
CA ALA A 68 -4.44 15.98 -10.73
C ALA A 68 -3.16 15.66 -11.48
N LYS A 69 -3.31 15.17 -12.72
CA LYS A 69 -2.21 14.66 -13.51
C LYS A 69 -1.23 15.80 -13.72
N VAL A 70 0.05 15.54 -13.46
CA VAL A 70 1.13 16.51 -13.66
C VAL A 70 1.09 16.99 -15.10
N PRO A 71 0.99 18.31 -15.35
CA PRO A 71 1.02 18.85 -16.70
C PRO A 71 2.25 18.36 -17.48
N GLU A 72 2.04 17.91 -18.72
CA GLU A 72 3.13 17.33 -19.55
C GLU A 72 4.31 18.30 -19.74
N LYS A 73 4.04 19.61 -19.68
CA LYS A 73 5.06 20.66 -19.75
C LYS A 73 6.10 20.57 -18.63
N ILE A 74 5.77 20.02 -17.47
CA ILE A 74 6.69 19.90 -16.33
C ILE A 74 7.60 18.68 -16.48
N LEU A 75 7.14 17.66 -17.20
CA LEU A 75 7.88 16.41 -17.35
C LEU A 75 9.25 16.64 -18.01
N GLY A 76 10.22 15.83 -17.59
CA GLY A 76 11.60 15.86 -18.08
C GLY A 76 12.60 16.45 -17.08
N ARG A 77 13.77 16.85 -17.60
CA ARG A 77 14.91 17.28 -16.78
C ARG A 77 14.98 18.81 -16.65
N TRP A 78 15.33 19.27 -15.46
CA TRP A 78 15.44 20.67 -15.07
C TRP A 78 16.74 20.91 -14.32
N ASN A 79 17.38 22.05 -14.59
CA ASN A 79 18.49 22.56 -13.81
C ASN A 79 17.92 23.34 -12.62
N GLY A 80 18.15 22.86 -11.41
CA GLY A 80 17.69 23.52 -10.19
C GLY A 80 18.81 24.28 -9.50
N LYS A 81 18.64 25.59 -9.38
CA LYS A 81 19.47 26.47 -8.56
C LYS A 81 18.74 26.74 -7.25
N MET A 82 19.37 26.41 -6.14
CA MET A 82 18.84 26.66 -4.80
C MET A 82 19.73 27.63 -4.05
N ILE A 83 19.11 28.55 -3.29
CA ILE A 83 19.79 29.53 -2.45
C ILE A 83 19.25 29.41 -1.04
N CYS A 84 20.09 29.16 -0.04
CA CYS A 84 19.66 29.16 1.36
C CYS A 84 19.26 30.57 1.77
N THR A 85 18.00 30.76 2.16
CA THR A 85 17.47 32.06 2.59
C THR A 85 17.38 32.16 4.11
N GLU A 86 17.09 31.05 4.78
CA GLU A 86 17.00 30.94 6.23
C GLU A 86 17.59 29.61 6.68
N SER A 87 18.38 29.59 7.74
CA SER A 87 18.86 28.34 8.35
C SER A 87 19.22 28.57 9.81
N ASN A 88 18.83 27.63 10.66
CA ASN A 88 19.39 27.45 12.01
C ASN A 88 20.17 26.12 12.14
N CYS A 89 20.39 25.40 11.03
CA CYS A 89 21.17 24.17 11.00
C CYS A 89 22.65 24.49 10.83
N SER A 90 23.54 23.72 11.48
CA SER A 90 25.00 23.84 11.32
C SER A 90 25.49 23.58 9.89
N ASP A 91 24.74 22.77 9.14
CA ASP A 91 25.17 22.26 7.83
C ASP A 91 24.84 23.20 6.65
N TYR A 92 24.12 24.29 6.92
CA TYR A 92 23.63 25.21 5.90
C TYR A 92 23.82 26.67 6.33
N VAL A 93 24.52 27.44 5.51
CA VAL A 93 24.77 28.85 5.75
C VAL A 93 23.89 29.69 4.82
N ILE A 94 23.32 30.77 5.34
CA ILE A 94 22.51 31.71 4.55
C ILE A 94 23.36 32.24 3.38
N GLY A 95 22.83 32.16 2.17
CA GLY A 95 23.53 32.48 0.93
C GLY A 95 24.15 31.28 0.22
N ASP A 96 24.15 30.09 0.82
CA ASP A 96 24.65 28.86 0.17
C ASP A 96 23.93 28.59 -1.15
N LEU A 97 24.74 28.39 -2.20
CA LEU A 97 24.27 28.06 -3.54
C LEU A 97 24.43 26.57 -3.81
N ARG A 98 23.36 25.93 -4.28
CA ARG A 98 23.38 24.52 -4.71
C ARG A 98 22.78 24.38 -6.09
N ASN A 99 23.40 23.53 -6.90
CA ASN A 99 22.93 23.21 -8.25
C ASN A 99 22.66 21.70 -8.30
N ASP A 100 21.40 21.34 -8.50
CA ASP A 100 20.93 19.96 -8.57
C ASP A 100 20.20 19.74 -9.90
N ILE A 101 20.13 18.50 -10.36
CA ILE A 101 19.34 18.12 -11.54
C ILE A 101 18.05 17.48 -11.06
N TRP A 102 16.92 17.98 -11.54
CA TRP A 102 15.58 17.51 -11.17
C TRP A 102 14.97 16.81 -12.38
N GLU A 103 14.48 15.59 -12.20
CA GLU A 103 13.83 14.81 -13.25
C GLU A 103 12.40 14.49 -12.83
N PHE A 104 11.45 15.19 -13.45
CA PHE A 104 10.02 15.06 -13.16
C PHE A 104 9.39 13.95 -14.01
N LYS A 105 8.69 13.04 -13.33
CA LYS A 105 7.83 12.00 -13.88
C LYS A 105 6.38 12.29 -13.50
N THR A 106 5.48 11.40 -13.92
CA THR A 106 4.02 11.57 -13.74
C THR A 106 3.59 11.62 -12.28
N ASP A 107 4.32 10.96 -11.38
CA ASP A 107 3.97 10.74 -9.96
C ASP A 107 5.11 11.09 -8.99
N SER A 108 6.33 11.22 -9.52
CA SER A 108 7.56 11.26 -8.74
C SER A 108 8.55 12.23 -9.34
N VAL A 109 9.47 12.71 -8.51
CA VAL A 109 10.62 13.50 -8.95
C VAL A 109 11.90 12.91 -8.38
N LYS A 110 12.91 12.78 -9.24
CA LYS A 110 14.26 12.42 -8.83
C LYS A 110 15.11 13.69 -8.78
N ILE A 111 15.77 13.92 -7.65
CA ILE A 111 16.73 15.02 -7.50
C ILE A 111 18.12 14.42 -7.35
N THR A 112 19.01 14.75 -8.28
CA THR A 112 20.41 14.33 -8.30
C THR A 112 21.29 15.52 -7.94
N ASN A 113 22.05 15.39 -6.86
CA ASN A 113 22.98 16.44 -6.44
C ASN A 113 24.28 16.43 -7.28
N LYS A 114 25.12 17.46 -7.12
CA LYS A 114 26.43 17.55 -7.81
C LYS A 114 27.38 16.38 -7.50
N SER A 115 27.28 15.76 -6.32
CA SER A 115 28.10 14.60 -5.94
C SER A 115 27.57 13.26 -6.48
N GLY A 116 26.47 13.27 -7.23
CA GLY A 116 25.83 12.06 -7.79
C GLY A 116 24.85 11.35 -6.84
N GLY A 117 24.58 11.89 -5.66
CA GLY A 117 23.56 11.38 -4.74
C GLY A 117 22.16 11.64 -5.29
N GLU A 118 21.37 10.57 -5.41
CA GLU A 118 20.00 10.62 -5.91
C GLU A 118 18.98 10.45 -4.77
N ARG A 119 17.89 11.22 -4.83
CA ARG A 119 16.74 11.06 -3.93
C ARG A 119 15.44 11.15 -4.70
N TRP A 120 14.50 10.27 -4.35
CA TRP A 120 13.15 10.24 -4.91
C TRP A 120 12.17 10.93 -3.96
N TYR A 121 11.21 11.63 -4.54
CA TYR A 121 10.14 12.30 -3.80
C TYR A 121 8.81 12.05 -4.50
N SER A 122 7.77 12.00 -3.69
CA SER A 122 6.37 11.92 -4.12
C SER A 122 5.87 13.32 -4.48
N LEU A 123 5.03 13.42 -5.52
CA LEU A 123 4.62 14.70 -6.09
C LEU A 123 3.09 14.80 -6.21
N GLN A 124 2.57 15.99 -5.90
CA GLN A 124 1.15 16.30 -5.88
C GLN A 124 0.90 17.69 -6.46
N VAL A 125 -0.07 17.81 -7.36
CA VAL A 125 -0.51 19.11 -7.90
C VAL A 125 -1.71 19.60 -7.10
N ILE A 126 -1.64 20.81 -6.57
CA ILE A 126 -2.72 21.47 -5.83
C ILE A 126 -2.95 22.86 -6.43
N GLY A 127 -3.97 23.00 -7.28
CA GLY A 127 -4.24 24.26 -7.99
C GLY A 127 -3.10 24.64 -8.93
N SER A 128 -2.47 25.79 -8.69
CA SER A 128 -1.29 26.28 -9.42
C SER A 128 0.05 25.91 -8.77
N GLU A 129 0.02 25.11 -7.71
CA GLU A 129 1.21 24.70 -6.96
C GLU A 129 1.53 23.22 -7.18
N LEU A 130 2.82 22.93 -7.18
CA LEU A 130 3.39 21.60 -7.20
C LEU A 130 4.02 21.35 -5.84
N ARG A 131 3.41 20.49 -5.05
CA ARG A 131 3.92 20.06 -3.74
C ARG A 131 4.65 18.74 -3.86
N ILE A 132 5.85 18.71 -3.33
CA ILE A 132 6.74 17.56 -3.37
C ILE A 132 7.15 17.26 -1.94
N ASN A 133 6.92 16.02 -1.52
CA ASN A 133 7.21 15.58 -0.17
C ASN A 133 8.18 14.41 -0.21
N SER A 134 9.11 14.37 0.74
CA SER A 134 9.89 13.16 0.99
C SER A 134 8.99 12.11 1.64
N ASP A 135 9.05 10.88 1.16
CA ASP A 135 8.47 9.77 1.90
C ASP A 135 9.16 9.72 3.27
N ILE A 136 8.36 9.75 4.33
CA ILE A 136 8.86 9.75 5.70
C ILE A 136 9.40 8.35 5.96
N GLU A 137 10.72 8.16 5.83
CA GLU A 137 11.35 6.96 6.37
C GLU A 137 11.24 7.02 7.91
N PRO A 138 10.63 6.02 8.57
CA PRO A 138 10.36 6.07 10.01
C PRO A 138 11.61 6.13 10.89
N LEU A 139 12.81 5.92 10.33
CA LEU A 139 14.08 5.94 11.06
C LEU A 139 14.68 7.34 11.22
N ASN A 140 14.30 8.30 10.38
CA ASN A 140 14.91 9.62 10.36
C ASN A 140 13.78 10.65 10.27
N ASN A 141 13.48 11.36 11.36
CA ASN A 141 12.46 12.42 11.46
C ASN A 141 12.75 13.66 10.57
N ASN A 142 13.41 13.47 9.43
CA ASN A 142 13.76 14.47 8.46
C ASN A 142 12.62 14.61 7.46
N LYS A 143 11.82 15.66 7.61
CA LYS A 143 10.76 16.00 6.66
C LYS A 143 11.28 17.03 5.67
N THR A 144 11.20 16.72 4.38
CA THR A 144 11.43 17.71 3.31
C THR A 144 10.12 18.03 2.63
N GLU A 145 9.78 19.31 2.59
CA GLU A 145 8.63 19.84 1.85
C GLU A 145 9.16 20.84 0.81
N ILE A 146 8.74 20.66 -0.43
CA ILE A 146 9.09 21.54 -1.55
C ILE A 146 7.79 21.99 -2.19
N ILE A 147 7.65 23.31 -2.35
CA ILE A 147 6.50 23.94 -2.98
C ILE A 147 7.01 24.74 -4.18
N LEU A 148 6.61 24.35 -5.37
CA LEU A 148 6.94 25.04 -6.62
C LEU A 148 5.69 25.64 -7.24
N GLN A 149 5.81 26.82 -7.84
CA GLN A 149 4.76 27.41 -8.64
C GLN A 149 4.84 26.87 -10.06
N LEU A 150 3.70 26.43 -10.59
CA LEU A 150 3.61 25.93 -11.95
C LEU A 150 4.01 27.02 -12.96
N PRO A 151 4.71 26.64 -14.04
CA PRO A 151 5.14 27.60 -15.04
C PRO A 151 3.91 28.14 -15.77
N THR A 152 3.87 29.45 -16.02
CA THR A 152 2.89 30.06 -16.92
C THR A 152 3.07 29.54 -18.36
N GLU A 153 2.06 29.69 -19.21
CA GLU A 153 2.00 29.05 -20.53
C GLU A 153 3.25 29.27 -21.40
N ASN A 154 3.95 30.40 -21.24
CA ASN A 154 5.14 30.74 -22.03
C ASN A 154 6.49 30.67 -21.26
N SER A 155 6.49 30.17 -20.02
CA SER A 155 7.71 30.07 -19.21
C SER A 155 8.29 28.65 -19.21
N ASP A 156 9.60 28.51 -19.42
CA ASP A 156 10.38 27.29 -19.16
C ASP A 156 11.11 27.35 -17.80
N ARG A 157 10.59 28.19 -16.90
CA ARG A 157 11.12 28.38 -15.55
C ARG A 157 10.04 28.19 -14.50
N MET A 158 10.40 27.50 -13.42
CA MET A 158 9.59 27.34 -12.22
C MET A 158 10.32 27.92 -11.03
N LYS A 159 9.59 28.58 -10.13
CA LYS A 159 10.14 29.13 -8.90
C LYS A 159 9.39 28.58 -7.71
N GLY A 160 10.04 28.49 -6.58
CA GLY A 160 9.39 28.06 -5.35
C GLY A 160 10.35 28.02 -4.19
N ASN A 161 9.95 27.31 -3.15
CA ASN A 161 10.71 27.19 -1.92
C ASN A 161 10.84 25.73 -1.53
N ARG A 162 11.95 25.40 -0.89
CA ARG A 162 12.21 24.11 -0.27
C ARG A 162 12.47 24.34 1.21
N GLU A 163 11.72 23.66 2.04
CA GLU A 163 11.90 23.63 3.48
C GLU A 163 12.36 22.23 3.91
N ILE A 164 13.44 22.19 4.66
CA ILE A 164 14.00 20.98 5.24
C ILE A 164 13.86 21.13 6.74
N VAL A 165 13.03 20.29 7.34
CA VAL A 165 12.82 20.21 8.78
C VAL A 165 13.48 18.93 9.28
N ARG A 166 14.40 19.06 10.23
CA ARG A 166 14.98 17.97 11.02
C ARG A 166 14.57 18.16 12.49
N GLU A 167 14.85 17.17 13.33
CA GLU A 167 14.41 17.16 14.73
C GLU A 167 14.63 18.47 15.50
N ASN A 168 15.77 19.13 15.31
CA ASN A 168 16.14 20.35 16.05
C ASN A 168 16.53 21.53 15.15
N CYS A 169 16.35 21.43 13.83
CA CYS A 169 16.75 22.50 12.93
C CYS A 169 15.91 22.53 11.65
N THR A 170 15.74 23.73 11.10
CA THR A 170 15.00 24.05 9.90
C THR A 170 15.86 24.90 8.96
N SER A 171 15.83 24.57 7.68
CA SER A 171 16.47 25.37 6.64
C SER A 171 15.53 25.57 5.48
N LYS A 172 15.44 26.82 4.99
CA LYS A 172 14.65 27.20 3.83
C LYS A 172 15.55 27.63 2.68
N PHE A 173 15.14 27.23 1.49
CA PHE A 173 15.83 27.53 0.25
C PHE A 173 14.85 28.12 -0.74
N SER A 174 15.24 29.21 -1.40
CA SER A 174 14.62 29.63 -2.64
C SER A 174 15.09 28.71 -3.75
N VAL A 175 14.16 28.20 -4.56
CA VAL A 175 14.41 27.28 -5.67
C VAL A 175 14.04 27.97 -6.98
N ASP A 176 14.94 27.94 -7.96
CA ASP A 176 14.71 28.37 -9.34
C ASP A 176 15.09 27.21 -10.26
N LEU A 177 14.12 26.72 -11.04
CA LEU A 177 14.29 25.61 -11.96
C LEU A 177 14.19 26.11 -13.40
N GLU A 178 15.12 25.68 -14.25
CA GLU A 178 15.12 25.96 -15.68
C GLU A 178 15.09 24.67 -16.49
N LYS A 179 14.15 24.56 -17.44
CA LYS A 179 13.97 23.33 -18.22
C LYS A 179 15.18 23.08 -19.12
N ILE A 180 15.72 21.87 -19.10
CA ILE A 180 16.79 21.48 -20.00
C ILE A 180 16.17 21.17 -21.36
N LYS A 181 16.33 22.09 -22.31
CA LYS A 181 15.95 21.87 -23.70
C LYS A 181 16.93 20.87 -24.32
N LYS A 182 16.38 19.84 -24.96
CA LYS A 182 17.15 18.85 -25.71
C LYS A 182 17.41 19.37 -27.12
#